data_AF-A0A1S9RHS4-F1
#
_entry.id   AF-A0A1S9RHS4-F1
#
_cell.length_a   1.000
_cell.length_b   1.000
_cell.length_c   1.000
_cell.angle_alpha   90.00
_cell.angle_beta   90.00
_cell.angle_gamma   90.00
#
_symmetry.space_group_name_H-M   'P 1'
#
loop_
_entity.id
_entity.type
_entity.pdbx_description
1 polymer ?
#
loop_
_entity_poly.entity_id
_entity_poly.type
_entity_poly.pdbx_seq_one_letter_code
_entity_poly.pdbx_strand_id
1 'polypeptide(L)'
;MHLWQATLPFCLLASAALPAAAASAWGFADATVAVQPKGAGINGGFKEQFTSSKPLSKPVVFAGADTLRVILTAQEGSSAKRPHQAFLLLKDSQSGLDISYPFSVKENGKSRVELTQKELPVQFLSLTEPVDARVVIGSFGSSEAYDSSVFKLAIQRDPNVPVPTAETARYGKLPEIHHTFKDSPSNPPVIITLAFVAAVGATLPVLAGLWLFLGANLSHLPTALKSAPLPHAIFVGSLISFEGLFFLYYTSWNLFQLLPAAAIVGAVAFVSGSRALGEVQGRRLAGLRGYTITANAKADLRVSPQSPLQNRQSFKTSPIPTFSNENPKQNTMGSAASKPAKSAAGAAVRRQYPKQPAVPPRVPPSAPQPSQTQQRAPLAPASAPSQAPGPVSQGPQYHSKEQPSNTRSNAIDLDGRDPDFAASLRHIGPVNPFPTLSNSSTVNRGSMQTVFPTGLNPALLAVTARTRIGKAAQEELEAVGRGDFAGRQFLDAFTISQALTMRDQQKMPKREIERLLRMKEGVMDRLGKEGVVSRVSV
;
A
#
# COMPACT_ATOMS: atom_id res chain seq x y z
N MET A 1 59.83 -45.51 -78.87
CA MET A 1 58.68 -45.75 -77.98
C MET A 1 59.22 -45.94 -76.56
N HIS A 2 59.33 -44.85 -75.80
CA HIS A 2 59.98 -44.76 -74.47
C HIS A 2 58.92 -44.58 -73.37
N LEU A 3 58.14 -45.61 -73.05
CA LEU A 3 57.11 -45.53 -72.00
C LEU A 3 57.18 -46.65 -70.96
N TRP A 4 58.21 -47.51 -70.99
CA TRP A 4 58.29 -48.72 -70.17
C TRP A 4 59.50 -48.81 -69.22
N GLN A 5 60.24 -47.72 -69.00
CA GLN A 5 61.39 -47.71 -68.08
C GLN A 5 61.19 -46.85 -66.82
N ALA A 6 60.01 -46.28 -66.60
CA ALA A 6 59.76 -45.37 -65.46
C ALA A 6 58.98 -45.99 -64.29
N THR A 7 58.52 -47.25 -64.38
CA THR A 7 57.62 -47.85 -63.37
C THR A 7 58.32 -48.66 -62.27
N LEU A 8 59.57 -49.08 -62.48
CA LEU A 8 60.34 -49.85 -61.49
C LEU A 8 60.93 -49.04 -60.31
N PRO A 9 61.38 -47.77 -60.45
CA PRO A 9 61.86 -47.03 -59.28
C PRO A 9 60.73 -46.51 -58.38
N PHE A 10 59.49 -46.53 -58.86
CA PHE A 10 58.33 -46.04 -58.09
C PHE A 10 57.80 -47.09 -57.09
N CYS A 11 57.97 -48.39 -57.36
CA CYS A 11 57.53 -49.45 -56.43
C CYS A 11 58.51 -49.68 -55.26
N LEU A 12 59.81 -49.36 -55.43
CA LEU A 12 60.82 -49.54 -54.37
C LEU A 12 60.82 -48.38 -53.36
N LEU A 13 60.36 -47.19 -53.74
CA LEU A 13 60.20 -46.06 -52.81
C LEU A 13 58.91 -46.13 -51.97
N ALA A 14 57.95 -46.98 -52.36
CA ALA A 14 56.70 -47.17 -51.62
C ALA A 14 56.80 -48.13 -50.43
N SER A 15 57.89 -48.93 -50.33
CA SER A 15 58.09 -49.87 -49.21
C SER A 15 59.05 -49.37 -48.11
N ALA A 16 59.71 -48.22 -48.31
CA ALA A 16 60.64 -47.65 -47.31
C ALA A 16 60.01 -46.57 -46.41
N ALA A 17 58.72 -46.26 -46.61
CA ALA A 17 57.98 -45.29 -45.79
C ALA A 17 56.93 -46.00 -44.91
N LEU A 18 57.36 -47.01 -44.15
CA LEU A 18 56.69 -47.34 -42.90
C LEU A 18 57.42 -46.55 -41.81
N PRO A 19 56.91 -45.41 -41.34
CA PRO A 19 57.31 -44.93 -40.03
C PRO A 19 56.85 -45.98 -39.01
N ALA A 20 57.75 -46.87 -38.62
CA ALA A 20 57.66 -47.69 -37.42
C ALA A 20 57.87 -46.83 -36.14
N ALA A 21 57.33 -45.62 -36.15
CA ALA A 21 57.11 -44.86 -34.94
C ALA A 21 55.63 -45.04 -34.65
N ALA A 22 55.28 -46.08 -33.87
CA ALA A 22 54.08 -46.00 -33.07
C ALA A 22 54.24 -44.71 -32.26
N ALA A 23 53.56 -43.63 -32.66
CA ALA A 23 53.57 -42.39 -31.92
C ALA A 23 53.20 -42.77 -30.49
N SER A 24 54.12 -42.54 -29.55
CA SER A 24 53.89 -42.86 -28.16
C SER A 24 52.68 -42.05 -27.71
N ALA A 25 51.54 -42.70 -27.53
CA ALA A 25 50.35 -42.04 -27.03
C ALA A 25 50.36 -42.09 -25.50
N TRP A 26 49.92 -41.01 -24.87
CA TRP A 26 49.57 -41.04 -23.46
C TRP A 26 48.30 -41.86 -23.28
N GLY A 27 48.24 -42.59 -22.18
CA GLY A 27 47.09 -43.39 -21.80
C GLY A 27 47.16 -43.71 -20.31
N PHE A 28 46.32 -44.64 -19.88
CA PHE A 28 46.33 -45.11 -18.52
C PHE A 28 46.01 -46.61 -18.43
N ALA A 29 46.55 -47.24 -17.39
CA ALA A 29 46.21 -48.61 -16.99
C ALA A 29 45.74 -48.65 -15.53
N ASP A 30 45.12 -49.77 -15.14
CA ASP A 30 44.64 -50.05 -13.78
C ASP A 30 43.74 -48.95 -13.22
N ALA A 31 42.85 -48.38 -14.04
CA ALA A 31 41.98 -47.33 -13.57
C ALA A 31 40.78 -47.90 -12.82
N THR A 32 40.47 -47.29 -11.68
CA THR A 32 39.39 -47.68 -10.77
C THR A 32 38.61 -46.44 -10.37
N VAL A 33 37.30 -46.43 -10.62
CA VAL A 33 36.38 -45.48 -10.01
C VAL A 33 35.84 -46.10 -8.74
N ALA A 34 35.92 -45.39 -7.64
CA ALA A 34 35.29 -45.78 -6.38
C ALA A 34 34.36 -44.67 -5.87
N VAL A 35 33.15 -45.03 -5.44
CA VAL A 35 32.25 -44.14 -4.69
C VAL A 35 32.17 -44.67 -3.27
N GLN A 36 32.74 -43.92 -2.32
CA GLN A 36 32.79 -44.30 -0.91
C GLN A 36 31.76 -43.49 -0.11
N PRO A 37 30.72 -44.15 0.45
CA PRO A 37 29.75 -43.47 1.29
C PRO A 37 30.33 -43.11 2.65
N LYS A 38 29.86 -42.01 3.24
CA LYS A 38 30.36 -41.49 4.52
C LYS A 38 30.11 -42.50 5.65
N GLY A 39 31.18 -43.05 6.23
CA GLY A 39 31.13 -44.03 7.32
C GLY A 39 31.45 -45.47 6.90
N ALA A 40 31.60 -45.73 5.60
CA ALA A 40 32.14 -47.00 5.14
C ALA A 40 33.67 -47.01 5.25
N GLY A 41 34.24 -48.05 5.86
CA GLY A 41 35.69 -48.29 5.84
C GLY A 41 36.24 -48.40 4.41
N ILE A 42 37.57 -48.52 4.28
CA ILE A 42 38.36 -48.40 3.03
C ILE A 42 37.89 -49.31 1.85
N ASN A 43 36.96 -50.26 2.09
CA ASN A 43 36.39 -51.17 1.09
C ASN A 43 34.86 -51.16 0.95
N GLY A 44 34.11 -50.33 1.67
CA GLY A 44 32.63 -50.38 1.68
C GLY A 44 31.95 -49.46 0.67
N GLY A 45 32.31 -49.52 -0.61
CA GLY A 45 31.74 -48.65 -1.64
C GLY A 45 31.74 -49.27 -3.04
N PHE A 46 31.02 -48.64 -3.98
CA PHE A 46 31.01 -49.04 -5.39
C PHE A 46 32.43 -48.93 -5.95
N LYS A 47 32.95 -49.97 -6.60
CA LYS A 47 34.27 -49.98 -7.25
C LYS A 47 34.13 -50.62 -8.64
N GLU A 48 34.52 -49.91 -9.69
CA GLU A 48 34.53 -50.45 -11.04
C GLU A 48 35.85 -50.11 -11.72
N GLN A 49 36.45 -51.11 -12.36
CA GLN A 49 37.69 -50.96 -13.11
C GLN A 49 37.40 -50.66 -14.56
N PHE A 50 38.20 -49.77 -15.14
CA PHE A 50 38.09 -49.38 -16.54
C PHE A 50 39.49 -49.17 -17.12
N THR A 51 39.59 -49.18 -18.44
CA THR A 51 40.85 -49.03 -19.17
C THR A 51 40.70 -48.01 -20.29
N SER A 52 41.82 -47.51 -20.80
CA SER A 52 41.87 -46.48 -21.84
C SER A 52 40.98 -46.77 -23.07
N SER A 53 40.80 -48.06 -23.42
CA SER A 53 40.03 -48.51 -24.60
C SER A 53 38.58 -48.94 -24.31
N LYS A 54 38.19 -49.06 -23.03
CA LYS A 54 36.85 -49.53 -22.64
C LYS A 54 36.25 -48.59 -21.58
N PRO A 55 35.48 -47.57 -22.01
CA PRO A 55 34.77 -46.69 -21.09
C PRO A 55 33.63 -47.44 -20.38
N LEU A 56 33.23 -46.91 -19.22
CA LEU A 56 32.13 -47.45 -18.42
C LEU A 56 30.79 -47.11 -19.07
N SER A 57 29.99 -48.13 -19.35
CA SER A 57 28.68 -47.97 -20.00
C SER A 57 27.56 -47.60 -19.02
N LYS A 58 27.72 -47.90 -17.73
CA LYS A 58 26.75 -47.57 -16.68
C LYS A 58 27.12 -46.25 -16.01
N PRO A 59 26.15 -45.33 -15.81
CA PRO A 59 26.41 -44.10 -15.05
C PRO A 59 26.78 -44.40 -13.60
N VAL A 60 27.83 -43.77 -13.11
CA VAL A 60 28.26 -43.82 -11.71
C VAL A 60 27.40 -42.86 -10.92
N VAL A 61 26.67 -43.36 -9.93
CA VAL A 61 25.81 -42.54 -9.06
C VAL A 61 26.65 -41.89 -7.98
N PHE A 62 26.52 -40.58 -7.82
CA PHE A 62 27.20 -39.79 -6.81
C PHE A 62 26.17 -39.00 -6.00
N ALA A 63 25.99 -39.38 -4.74
CA ALA A 63 24.91 -38.87 -3.89
C ALA A 63 25.43 -38.27 -2.57
N GLY A 64 24.80 -37.20 -2.12
CA GLY A 64 24.93 -36.66 -0.77
C GLY A 64 26.37 -36.47 -0.27
N ALA A 65 26.74 -37.17 0.80
CA ALA A 65 28.03 -37.05 1.47
C ALA A 65 29.10 -38.04 0.99
N ASP A 66 28.86 -38.68 -0.17
CA ASP A 66 29.79 -39.64 -0.74
C ASP A 66 31.07 -38.96 -1.24
N THR A 67 32.15 -39.74 -1.29
CA THR A 67 33.43 -39.31 -1.85
C THR A 67 33.73 -40.11 -3.11
N LEU A 68 33.88 -39.41 -4.24
CA LEU A 68 34.27 -40.00 -5.52
C LEU A 68 35.79 -40.04 -5.58
N ARG A 69 36.36 -41.24 -5.69
CA ARG A 69 37.80 -41.45 -5.81
C ARG A 69 38.11 -42.11 -7.14
N VAL A 70 38.91 -41.46 -7.97
CA VAL A 70 39.41 -42.05 -9.22
C VAL A 70 40.91 -42.27 -9.07
N ILE A 71 41.33 -43.51 -9.26
CA ILE A 71 42.74 -43.92 -9.23
C ILE A 71 43.07 -44.48 -10.60
N LEU A 72 44.19 -44.07 -11.19
CA LEU A 72 44.69 -44.59 -12.46
C LEU A 72 46.22 -44.56 -12.49
N THR A 73 46.84 -45.37 -13.32
CA THR A 73 48.29 -45.28 -13.57
C THR A 73 48.51 -44.70 -14.96
N ALA A 74 49.03 -43.48 -15.03
CA ALA A 74 49.36 -42.82 -16.29
C ALA A 74 50.55 -43.51 -16.96
N GLN A 75 50.45 -43.73 -18.26
CA GLN A 75 51.45 -44.42 -19.06
C GLN A 75 51.70 -43.67 -20.37
N GLU A 76 52.95 -43.68 -20.81
CA GLU A 76 53.36 -43.27 -22.15
C GLU A 76 53.73 -44.56 -22.91
N GLY A 77 52.89 -44.92 -23.88
CA GLY A 77 52.93 -46.26 -24.49
C GLY A 77 52.64 -47.35 -23.44
N SER A 78 53.62 -48.20 -23.14
CA SER A 78 53.54 -49.27 -22.13
C SER A 78 54.28 -48.94 -20.83
N SER A 79 54.94 -47.78 -20.74
CA SER A 79 55.78 -47.40 -19.60
C SER A 79 55.05 -46.43 -18.68
N ALA A 80 54.98 -46.75 -17.39
CA ALA A 80 54.41 -45.86 -16.38
C ALA A 80 55.33 -44.66 -16.17
N LYS A 81 54.83 -43.46 -16.47
CA LYS A 81 55.58 -42.20 -16.36
C LYS A 81 54.70 -41.12 -15.74
N ARG A 82 55.35 -40.13 -15.14
CA ARG A 82 54.68 -38.95 -14.59
C ARG A 82 54.37 -37.94 -15.70
N PRO A 83 53.09 -37.72 -16.08
CA PRO A 83 52.71 -36.65 -16.99
C PRO A 83 52.88 -35.26 -16.34
N HIS A 84 53.05 -34.22 -17.17
CA HIS A 84 53.03 -32.83 -16.70
C HIS A 84 51.61 -32.35 -16.37
N GLN A 85 50.60 -32.82 -17.09
CA GLN A 85 49.20 -32.47 -16.90
C GLN A 85 48.35 -33.74 -16.80
N ALA A 86 47.55 -33.83 -15.75
CA ALA A 86 46.56 -34.88 -15.58
C ALA A 86 45.35 -34.28 -14.86
N PHE A 87 44.21 -34.24 -15.54
CA PHE A 87 42.97 -33.67 -15.02
C PHE A 87 41.78 -34.60 -15.23
N LEU A 88 40.87 -34.61 -14.27
CA LEU A 88 39.52 -35.12 -14.42
C LEU A 88 38.63 -33.92 -14.79
N LEU A 89 38.14 -33.90 -16.03
CA LEU A 89 37.29 -32.84 -16.54
C LEU A 89 35.83 -33.32 -16.52
N LEU A 90 34.98 -32.66 -15.76
CA LEU A 90 33.54 -32.90 -15.76
C LEU A 90 32.90 -31.89 -16.71
N LYS A 91 32.19 -32.37 -17.74
CA LYS A 91 31.56 -31.53 -18.76
C LYS A 91 30.08 -31.86 -18.89
N ASP A 92 29.24 -30.85 -18.83
CA ASP A 92 27.83 -30.97 -19.17
C ASP A 92 27.64 -30.93 -20.69
N SER A 93 26.88 -31.88 -21.24
CA SER A 93 26.63 -32.00 -22.67
C SER A 93 25.66 -30.93 -23.20
N GLN A 94 24.76 -30.41 -22.36
CA GLN A 94 23.72 -29.46 -22.79
C GLN A 94 24.19 -28.00 -22.65
N SER A 95 24.71 -27.62 -21.48
CA SER A 95 25.18 -26.25 -21.24
C SER A 95 26.61 -26.01 -21.75
N GLY A 96 27.37 -27.07 -21.99
CA GLY A 96 28.79 -26.99 -22.34
C GLY A 96 29.69 -26.58 -21.18
N LEU A 97 29.14 -26.44 -19.96
CA LEU A 97 29.86 -26.02 -18.77
C LEU A 97 30.83 -27.12 -18.34
N ASP A 98 32.09 -26.75 -18.13
CA ASP A 98 33.16 -27.66 -17.74
C ASP A 98 33.86 -27.21 -16.46
N ILE A 99 34.43 -28.19 -15.75
CA ILE A 99 35.32 -27.97 -14.60
C ILE A 99 36.39 -29.05 -14.58
N SER A 100 37.61 -28.66 -14.22
CA SER A 100 38.77 -29.55 -14.16
C SER A 100 39.25 -29.75 -12.74
N TYR A 101 39.56 -31.00 -12.39
CA TYR A 101 40.14 -31.39 -11.11
C TYR A 101 41.51 -32.05 -11.34
N PRO A 102 42.60 -31.51 -10.78
CA PRO A 102 43.93 -32.06 -10.99
C PRO A 102 44.11 -33.40 -10.27
N PHE A 103 44.76 -34.35 -10.92
CA PHE A 103 45.20 -35.59 -10.27
C PHE A 103 46.45 -35.36 -9.42
N SER A 104 46.49 -35.96 -8.23
CA SER A 104 47.72 -36.13 -7.45
C SER A 104 48.51 -37.30 -8.04
N VAL A 105 49.52 -36.97 -8.86
CA VAL A 105 50.39 -37.94 -9.54
C VAL A 105 51.64 -38.19 -8.71
N LYS A 106 52.08 -39.46 -8.59
CA LYS A 106 53.37 -39.86 -7.99
C LYS A 106 54.43 -40.10 -9.08
N GLU A 107 55.69 -40.26 -8.70
CA GLU A 107 56.79 -40.52 -9.66
C GLU A 107 56.58 -41.80 -10.48
N ASN A 108 55.91 -42.81 -9.91
CA ASN A 108 55.58 -44.07 -10.57
C ASN A 108 54.35 -44.01 -11.50
N GLY A 109 53.87 -42.80 -11.85
CA GLY A 109 52.69 -42.61 -12.71
C GLY A 109 51.35 -42.89 -12.04
N LYS A 110 51.31 -43.34 -10.77
CA LYS A 110 50.04 -43.52 -10.04
C LYS A 110 49.42 -42.17 -9.72
N SER A 111 48.18 -42.00 -10.17
CA SER A 111 47.40 -40.78 -10.11
C SER A 111 46.14 -41.00 -9.28
N ARG A 112 45.82 -40.06 -8.39
CA ARG A 112 44.61 -40.12 -7.55
C ARG A 112 43.93 -38.76 -7.49
N VAL A 113 42.61 -38.75 -7.66
CA VAL A 113 41.77 -37.58 -7.40
C VAL A 113 40.63 -38.00 -6.48
N GLU A 114 40.29 -37.13 -5.53
CA GLU A 114 39.17 -37.31 -4.61
C GLU A 114 38.28 -36.09 -4.72
N LEU A 115 36.98 -36.31 -4.90
CA LEU A 115 35.98 -35.26 -4.99
C LEU A 115 34.88 -35.50 -3.97
N THR A 116 34.49 -34.43 -3.29
CA THR A 116 33.28 -34.40 -2.46
C THR A 116 32.19 -33.56 -3.12
N GLN A 117 30.92 -33.80 -2.78
CA GLN A 117 29.81 -33.02 -3.37
C GLN A 117 29.88 -31.52 -3.03
N LYS A 118 30.62 -31.15 -1.98
CA LYS A 118 30.87 -29.74 -1.60
C LYS A 118 31.85 -29.02 -2.51
N GLU A 119 32.73 -29.77 -3.17
CA GLU A 119 33.72 -29.21 -4.10
C GLU A 119 33.11 -28.98 -5.49
N LEU A 120 31.95 -29.58 -5.78
CA LEU A 120 31.21 -29.33 -7.01
C LEU A 120 30.55 -27.94 -6.97
N PRO A 121 30.72 -27.12 -8.03
CA PRO A 121 29.98 -25.88 -8.19
C PRO A 121 28.47 -26.11 -8.17
N VAL A 122 27.74 -25.12 -7.65
CA VAL A 122 26.27 -25.16 -7.53
C VAL A 122 25.56 -25.41 -8.86
N GLN A 123 26.17 -25.04 -9.99
CA GLN A 123 25.63 -25.29 -11.33
C GLN A 123 25.52 -26.79 -11.61
N PHE A 124 26.54 -27.59 -11.29
CA PHE A 124 26.51 -29.04 -11.47
C PHE A 124 25.49 -29.73 -10.54
N LEU A 125 25.20 -29.14 -9.38
CA LEU A 125 24.19 -29.63 -8.44
C LEU A 125 22.75 -29.34 -8.87
N SER A 126 22.56 -28.49 -9.89
CA SER A 126 21.25 -28.18 -10.48
C SER A 126 20.93 -29.01 -11.72
N LEU A 127 21.91 -29.76 -12.25
CA LEU A 127 21.74 -30.58 -13.44
C LEU A 127 20.92 -31.83 -13.13
N THR A 128 19.98 -32.14 -14.01
CA THR A 128 19.18 -33.39 -13.95
C THR A 128 19.80 -34.50 -14.80
N GLU A 129 20.60 -34.14 -15.80
CA GLU A 129 21.26 -35.09 -16.70
C GLU A 129 22.62 -35.55 -16.15
N PRO A 130 23.05 -36.80 -16.42
CA PRO A 130 24.39 -37.27 -16.08
C PRO A 130 25.48 -36.47 -16.80
N VAL A 131 26.53 -36.12 -16.07
CA VAL A 131 27.67 -35.31 -16.54
C VAL A 131 28.74 -36.21 -17.14
N ASP A 132 29.37 -35.80 -18.25
CA ASP A 132 30.45 -36.57 -18.86
C ASP A 132 31.76 -36.35 -18.11
N ALA A 133 32.34 -37.41 -17.56
CA ALA A 133 33.66 -37.39 -16.95
C ALA A 133 34.73 -37.77 -17.98
N ARG A 134 35.61 -36.82 -18.29
CA ARG A 134 36.74 -36.98 -19.22
C ARG A 134 38.04 -37.00 -18.46
N VAL A 135 38.97 -37.83 -18.90
CA VAL A 135 40.33 -37.85 -18.37
C VAL A 135 41.23 -37.24 -19.42
N VAL A 136 41.94 -36.17 -19.03
CA VAL A 136 42.88 -35.47 -19.89
C VAL A 136 44.29 -35.69 -19.34
N ILE A 137 45.17 -36.32 -20.11
CA ILE A 137 46.56 -36.56 -19.76
C ILE A 137 47.46 -36.02 -20.87
N GLY A 138 48.40 -35.16 -20.51
CA GLY A 138 49.34 -34.57 -21.45
C GLY A 138 50.70 -34.31 -20.81
N SER A 139 51.74 -34.31 -21.64
CA SER A 139 53.10 -33.98 -21.22
C SER A 139 53.81 -33.19 -22.31
N PHE A 140 54.91 -32.51 -21.97
CA PHE A 140 55.76 -31.89 -22.98
C PHE A 140 56.49 -33.00 -23.76
N GLY A 141 56.37 -33.02 -25.09
CA GLY A 141 57.00 -34.03 -25.94
C GLY A 141 56.26 -34.23 -27.28
N SER A 142 56.72 -35.21 -28.06
CA SER A 142 56.11 -35.62 -29.34
C SER A 142 54.97 -36.64 -29.19
N SER A 143 54.61 -36.98 -27.95
CA SER A 143 53.62 -38.00 -27.61
C SER A 143 52.19 -37.45 -27.67
N GLU A 144 51.26 -38.20 -28.27
CA GLU A 144 49.87 -37.77 -28.40
C GLU A 144 49.18 -37.69 -27.03
N ALA A 145 48.48 -36.59 -26.75
CA ALA A 145 47.77 -36.40 -25.49
C ALA A 145 46.49 -37.24 -25.45
N TYR A 146 46.13 -37.72 -24.27
CA TYR A 146 44.90 -38.45 -24.05
C TYR A 146 43.77 -37.49 -23.67
N ASP A 147 42.69 -37.45 -24.45
CA ASP A 147 41.43 -36.80 -24.10
C ASP A 147 40.27 -37.70 -24.53
N SER A 148 39.62 -38.35 -23.56
CA SER A 148 38.41 -39.12 -23.85
C SER A 148 37.44 -39.13 -22.67
N SER A 149 36.16 -39.36 -22.98
CA SER A 149 35.11 -39.57 -21.97
C SER A 149 35.16 -41.00 -21.47
N VAL A 150 35.28 -41.15 -20.16
CA VAL A 150 35.61 -42.41 -19.53
C VAL A 150 34.41 -43.01 -18.80
N PHE A 151 33.57 -42.16 -18.20
CA PHE A 151 32.31 -42.57 -17.58
C PHE A 151 31.35 -41.38 -17.49
N LYS A 152 30.07 -41.68 -17.24
CA LYS A 152 29.05 -40.67 -16.94
C LYS A 152 28.78 -40.62 -15.44
N LEU A 153 28.68 -39.43 -14.88
CA LEU A 153 28.46 -39.17 -13.46
C LEU A 153 27.04 -38.67 -13.24
N ALA A 154 26.19 -39.47 -12.60
CA ALA A 154 24.84 -39.08 -12.24
C ALA A 154 24.84 -38.47 -10.82
N ILE A 155 24.71 -37.15 -10.75
CA ILE A 155 24.70 -36.40 -9.48
C ILE A 155 23.28 -36.47 -8.90
N GLN A 156 23.11 -37.26 -7.85
CA GLN A 156 21.82 -37.36 -7.15
C GLN A 156 21.79 -36.39 -5.97
N ARG A 157 20.70 -35.63 -5.91
CA ARG A 157 20.45 -34.64 -4.87
C ARG A 157 19.36 -35.15 -3.94
N ASP A 158 19.48 -34.81 -2.66
CA ASP A 158 18.39 -34.97 -1.71
C ASP A 158 17.19 -34.09 -2.12
N PRO A 159 16.00 -34.66 -2.35
CA PRO A 159 14.80 -33.93 -2.76
C PRO A 159 14.30 -32.94 -1.70
N ASN A 160 14.73 -33.07 -0.44
CA ASN A 160 14.31 -32.17 0.65
C ASN A 160 15.08 -30.84 0.69
N VAL A 161 16.14 -30.68 -0.11
CA VAL A 161 16.95 -29.46 -0.11
C VAL A 161 16.60 -28.59 -1.33
N PRO A 162 16.15 -27.34 -1.16
CA PRO A 162 15.82 -26.44 -2.28
C PRO A 162 16.98 -26.25 -3.26
N VAL A 163 16.74 -26.38 -4.56
CA VAL A 163 17.75 -26.24 -5.62
C VAL A 163 18.44 -24.87 -5.50
N PRO A 164 19.78 -24.80 -5.38
CA PRO A 164 20.50 -23.54 -5.34
C PRO A 164 20.46 -22.95 -6.76
N THR A 165 19.56 -21.99 -6.96
CA THR A 165 19.54 -21.17 -8.16
C THR A 165 20.76 -20.25 -8.10
N ALA A 166 21.79 -20.57 -8.88
CA ALA A 166 22.88 -19.63 -9.10
C ALA A 166 22.36 -18.54 -10.06
N GLU A 167 21.67 -17.53 -9.51
CA GLU A 167 21.30 -16.33 -10.25
C GLU A 167 22.57 -15.52 -10.51
N THR A 168 23.38 -15.93 -11.48
CA THR A 168 24.35 -15.02 -12.07
C THR A 168 23.56 -13.95 -12.81
N ALA A 169 23.82 -12.67 -12.53
CA ALA A 169 23.21 -11.54 -13.22
C ALA A 169 23.53 -11.63 -14.72
N ARG A 170 22.65 -12.29 -15.47
CA ARG A 170 22.79 -12.50 -16.90
C ARG A 170 21.98 -11.41 -17.59
N TYR A 171 22.64 -10.60 -18.42
CA TYR A 171 21.93 -9.64 -19.24
C TYR A 171 20.99 -10.38 -20.18
N GLY A 172 19.69 -10.20 -19.97
CA GLY A 172 18.63 -10.88 -20.71
C GLY A 172 17.33 -10.12 -20.57
N LYS A 173 16.33 -10.49 -21.38
CA LYS A 173 15.00 -9.90 -21.27
C LYS A 173 14.40 -10.24 -19.91
N LEU A 174 14.11 -9.22 -19.11
CA LEU A 174 13.40 -9.39 -17.83
C LEU A 174 11.95 -9.80 -18.07
N PRO A 175 11.35 -10.55 -17.13
CA PRO A 175 9.93 -10.88 -17.20
C PRO A 175 9.07 -9.61 -17.21
N GLU A 176 7.98 -9.65 -17.97
CA GLU A 176 7.02 -8.55 -18.03
C GLU A 176 6.28 -8.41 -16.70
N ILE A 177 6.15 -7.17 -16.22
CA ILE A 177 5.49 -6.86 -14.95
C ILE A 177 4.06 -6.41 -15.25
N HIS A 178 3.07 -7.20 -14.84
CA HIS A 178 1.66 -6.81 -14.93
C HIS A 178 1.20 -6.15 -13.63
N HIS A 179 0.61 -4.96 -13.73
CA HIS A 179 -0.02 -4.31 -12.58
C HIS A 179 -1.34 -5.02 -12.24
N THR A 180 -1.44 -5.58 -11.05
CA THR A 180 -2.69 -6.13 -10.52
C THR A 180 -3.54 -5.02 -9.91
N PHE A 181 -4.65 -4.69 -10.56
CA PHE A 181 -5.62 -3.75 -10.02
C PHE A 181 -6.34 -4.33 -8.79
N LYS A 182 -6.85 -3.45 -7.93
CA LYS A 182 -7.73 -3.86 -6.83
C LYS A 182 -9.07 -4.34 -7.41
N ASP A 183 -9.59 -5.42 -6.84
CA ASP A 183 -10.94 -5.88 -7.16
C ASP A 183 -11.98 -4.81 -6.85
N SER A 184 -13.01 -4.74 -7.69
CA SER A 184 -14.13 -3.83 -7.47
C SER A 184 -14.91 -4.26 -6.22
N PRO A 185 -15.36 -3.31 -5.37
CA PRO A 185 -16.18 -3.66 -4.22
C PRO A 185 -17.48 -4.33 -4.65
N SER A 186 -17.89 -5.36 -3.91
CA SER A 186 -19.14 -6.08 -4.18
C SER A 186 -20.33 -5.27 -3.66
N ASN A 187 -21.32 -5.05 -4.53
CA ASN A 187 -22.58 -4.41 -4.16
C ASN A 187 -23.59 -5.43 -3.61
N PRO A 188 -24.48 -5.04 -2.67
CA PRO A 188 -25.49 -5.94 -2.13
C PRO A 188 -26.53 -6.36 -3.18
N PRO A 189 -27.22 -7.50 -2.98
CA PRO A 189 -28.31 -7.94 -3.86
C PRO A 189 -29.45 -6.93 -3.97
N VAL A 190 -29.94 -6.70 -5.19
CA VAL A 190 -31.01 -5.73 -5.51
C VAL A 190 -32.32 -6.00 -4.75
N ILE A 191 -32.61 -7.27 -4.46
CA ILE A 191 -33.84 -7.65 -3.72
C ILE A 191 -33.83 -7.05 -2.31
N ILE A 192 -32.67 -7.09 -1.64
CA ILE A 192 -32.52 -6.58 -0.28
C ILE A 192 -32.66 -5.05 -0.29
N THR A 193 -32.00 -4.38 -1.23
CA THR A 193 -32.08 -2.91 -1.33
C THR A 193 -33.51 -2.45 -1.64
N LEU A 194 -34.21 -3.16 -2.54
CA LEU A 194 -35.61 -2.87 -2.88
C LEU A 194 -36.54 -3.05 -1.69
N ALA A 195 -36.36 -4.09 -0.88
CA ALA A 195 -37.15 -4.33 0.32
C ALA A 195 -37.02 -3.17 1.33
N PHE A 196 -35.80 -2.65 1.54
CA PHE A 196 -35.59 -1.50 2.42
C PHE A 196 -36.19 -0.20 1.84
N VAL A 197 -36.09 0.03 0.53
CA VAL A 197 -36.74 1.18 -0.12
C VAL A 197 -38.26 1.10 0.04
N ALA A 198 -38.86 -0.08 -0.15
CA ALA A 198 -40.28 -0.30 0.07
C ALA A 198 -40.68 -0.08 1.55
N ALA A 199 -39.87 -0.54 2.51
CA ALA A 199 -40.12 -0.33 3.92
C ALA A 199 -40.09 1.16 4.30
N VAL A 200 -39.11 1.93 3.79
CA VAL A 200 -39.06 3.39 3.98
C VAL A 200 -40.27 4.05 3.30
N GLY A 201 -40.60 3.66 2.07
CA GLY A 201 -41.77 4.17 1.36
C GLY A 201 -43.09 3.90 2.09
N ALA A 202 -43.22 2.74 2.75
CA ALA A 202 -44.38 2.36 3.54
C ALA A 202 -44.57 3.22 4.81
N THR A 203 -43.55 3.93 5.29
CA THR A 203 -43.71 4.86 6.43
C THR A 203 -44.60 6.06 6.09
N LEU A 204 -44.64 6.49 4.82
CA LEU A 204 -45.47 7.62 4.36
C LEU A 204 -46.98 7.34 4.46
N PRO A 205 -47.54 6.24 3.92
CA PRO A 205 -48.95 5.92 4.09
C PRO A 205 -49.31 5.62 5.55
N VAL A 206 -48.39 5.03 6.34
CA VAL A 206 -48.59 4.85 7.78
C VAL A 206 -48.73 6.20 8.49
N LEU A 207 -47.89 7.18 8.17
CA LEU A 207 -47.99 8.54 8.71
C LEU A 207 -49.31 9.21 8.29
N ALA A 208 -49.71 9.07 7.02
CA ALA A 208 -50.97 9.61 6.54
C ALA A 208 -52.18 8.98 7.25
N GLY A 209 -52.18 7.65 7.44
CA GLY A 209 -53.20 6.94 8.21
C GLY A 209 -53.26 7.39 9.66
N LEU A 210 -52.11 7.63 10.29
CA LEU A 210 -52.03 8.15 11.66
C LEU A 210 -52.61 9.56 11.76
N TRP A 211 -52.35 10.44 10.80
CA TRP A 211 -52.96 11.78 10.75
C TRP A 211 -54.48 11.71 10.61
N LEU A 212 -55.00 10.80 9.79
CA LEU A 212 -56.45 10.58 9.66
C LEU A 212 -57.04 10.06 10.97
N PHE A 213 -56.36 9.12 11.64
CA PHE A 213 -56.79 8.59 12.93
C PHE A 213 -56.78 9.64 14.06
N LEU A 214 -55.78 10.52 14.11
CA LEU A 214 -55.70 11.63 15.06
C LEU A 214 -56.65 12.80 14.74
N GLY A 215 -57.38 12.74 13.62
CA GLY A 215 -58.32 13.79 13.23
C GLY A 215 -57.62 15.06 12.73
N ALA A 216 -56.58 14.92 11.90
CA ALA A 216 -55.96 16.07 11.22
C ALA A 216 -57.02 16.89 10.47
N ASN A 217 -57.12 18.18 10.82
CA ASN A 217 -58.23 19.02 10.39
C ASN A 217 -57.78 20.11 9.39
N LEU A 218 -58.53 20.24 8.29
CA LEU A 218 -58.35 21.24 7.23
C LEU A 218 -59.47 22.30 7.21
N SER A 219 -60.31 22.36 8.25
CA SER A 219 -61.50 23.22 8.34
C SER A 219 -61.23 24.72 8.13
N HIS A 220 -60.03 25.20 8.46
CA HIS A 220 -59.64 26.60 8.30
C HIS A 220 -59.00 26.92 6.93
N LEU A 221 -58.77 25.91 6.08
CA LEU A 221 -58.21 26.09 4.75
C LEU A 221 -59.16 26.89 3.83
N PRO A 222 -60.48 26.59 3.75
CA PRO A 222 -61.41 27.41 2.98
C PRO A 222 -61.51 28.86 3.49
N THR A 223 -61.44 29.07 4.80
CA THR A 223 -61.39 30.41 5.39
C THR A 223 -60.07 31.10 5.00
N ALA A 224 -58.93 30.40 4.98
CA ALA A 224 -57.59 30.90 4.60
C ALA A 224 -57.59 31.44 3.16
N LEU A 225 -58.10 30.63 2.24
CA LEU A 225 -58.18 31.01 0.84
C LEU A 225 -59.21 32.14 0.59
N LYS A 226 -60.29 32.24 1.36
CA LYS A 226 -61.26 33.34 1.20
C LYS A 226 -60.75 34.70 1.69
N SER A 227 -60.02 34.73 2.82
CA SER A 227 -59.54 35.98 3.41
C SER A 227 -58.30 36.54 2.72
N ALA A 228 -57.37 35.68 2.29
CA ALA A 228 -56.15 36.08 1.61
C ALA A 228 -55.70 35.01 0.61
N PRO A 229 -56.36 34.90 -0.57
CA PRO A 229 -56.09 33.85 -1.55
C PRO A 229 -54.67 33.93 -2.11
N LEU A 230 -54.25 35.14 -2.48
CA LEU A 230 -52.99 35.37 -3.20
C LEU A 230 -51.74 35.08 -2.33
N PRO A 231 -51.63 35.59 -1.08
CA PRO A 231 -50.47 35.29 -0.23
C PRO A 231 -50.35 33.80 0.12
N HIS A 232 -51.47 33.11 0.40
CA HIS A 232 -51.44 31.69 0.75
C HIS A 232 -51.07 30.81 -0.46
N ALA A 233 -51.65 31.09 -1.63
CA ALA A 233 -51.33 30.33 -2.86
C ALA A 233 -49.87 30.52 -3.27
N ILE A 234 -49.36 31.76 -3.26
CA ILE A 234 -47.96 32.05 -3.60
C ILE A 234 -47.01 31.46 -2.55
N PHE A 235 -47.36 31.51 -1.26
CA PHE A 235 -46.53 30.95 -0.20
C PHE A 235 -46.40 29.44 -0.33
N VAL A 236 -47.52 28.70 -0.49
CA VAL A 236 -47.48 27.24 -0.71
C VAL A 236 -46.77 26.90 -2.02
N GLY A 237 -47.03 27.66 -3.10
CA GLY A 237 -46.32 27.52 -4.37
C GLY A 237 -44.82 27.72 -4.23
N SER A 238 -44.37 28.67 -3.40
CA SER A 238 -42.96 28.92 -3.13
C SER A 238 -42.29 27.76 -2.37
N LEU A 239 -43.00 27.11 -1.43
CA LEU A 239 -42.52 25.92 -0.74
C LEU A 239 -42.37 24.73 -1.69
N ILE A 240 -43.38 24.48 -2.54
CA ILE A 240 -43.30 23.45 -3.58
C ILE A 240 -42.17 23.75 -4.57
N SER A 241 -41.95 25.02 -4.91
CA SER A 241 -40.85 25.45 -5.78
C SER A 241 -39.49 25.14 -5.15
N PHE A 242 -39.32 25.34 -3.84
CA PHE A 242 -38.08 24.97 -3.15
C PHE A 242 -37.79 23.47 -3.23
N GLU A 243 -38.79 22.62 -3.00
CA GLU A 243 -38.63 21.16 -3.16
C GLU A 243 -38.25 20.79 -4.60
N GLY A 244 -38.87 21.45 -5.59
CA GLY A 244 -38.51 21.29 -6.99
C GLY A 244 -37.08 21.74 -7.32
N LEU A 245 -36.62 22.86 -6.75
CA LEU A 245 -35.26 23.35 -6.88
C LEU A 245 -34.24 22.38 -6.28
N PHE A 246 -34.53 21.82 -5.11
CA PHE A 246 -33.67 20.81 -4.47
C PHE A 246 -33.67 19.49 -5.24
N PHE A 247 -34.80 19.09 -5.82
CA PHE A 247 -34.86 17.93 -6.71
C PHE A 247 -34.03 18.13 -8.00
N LEU A 248 -34.11 19.31 -8.60
CA LEU A 248 -33.28 19.67 -9.76
C LEU A 248 -31.79 19.72 -9.38
N TYR A 249 -31.45 20.24 -8.20
CA TYR A 249 -30.08 20.21 -7.68
C TYR A 249 -29.56 18.79 -7.45
N TYR A 250 -30.39 17.90 -6.92
CA TYR A 250 -30.02 16.50 -6.74
C TYR A 250 -29.78 15.76 -8.07
N THR A 251 -30.54 16.10 -9.12
CA THR A 251 -30.51 15.38 -10.40
C THR A 251 -29.56 15.97 -11.43
N SER A 252 -29.49 17.30 -11.56
CA SER A 252 -28.84 17.94 -12.73
C SER A 252 -28.22 19.32 -12.49
N TRP A 253 -28.69 20.11 -11.53
CA TRP A 253 -28.25 21.50 -11.35
C TRP A 253 -26.98 21.63 -10.50
N ASN A 254 -26.15 22.61 -10.85
CA ASN A 254 -24.99 22.98 -10.06
C ASN A 254 -25.34 23.97 -8.94
N LEU A 255 -24.48 24.07 -7.92
CA LEU A 255 -24.69 24.97 -6.77
C LEU A 255 -24.87 26.44 -7.19
N PHE A 256 -24.12 26.90 -8.20
CA PHE A 256 -24.21 28.27 -8.72
C PHE A 256 -25.50 28.56 -9.48
N GLN A 257 -26.23 27.53 -9.94
CA GLN A 257 -27.55 27.68 -10.57
C GLN A 257 -28.65 27.64 -9.51
N LEU A 258 -28.50 26.77 -8.49
CA LEU A 258 -29.41 26.68 -7.37
C LEU A 258 -29.46 27.97 -6.54
N LEU A 259 -28.31 28.53 -6.17
CA LEU A 259 -28.22 29.69 -5.28
C LEU A 259 -29.04 30.91 -5.76
N PRO A 260 -28.87 31.43 -6.99
CA PRO A 260 -29.66 32.58 -7.45
C PRO A 260 -31.16 32.23 -7.59
N ALA A 261 -31.51 31.03 -8.07
CA ALA A 261 -32.90 30.60 -8.17
C ALA A 261 -33.57 30.50 -6.79
N ALA A 262 -32.87 29.90 -5.82
CA ALA A 262 -33.31 29.78 -4.44
C ALA A 262 -33.40 31.15 -3.74
N ALA A 263 -32.50 32.09 -4.06
CA ALA A 263 -32.58 33.46 -3.56
C ALA A 263 -33.85 34.19 -4.07
N ILE A 264 -34.19 34.02 -5.36
CA ILE A 264 -35.41 34.60 -5.95
C ILE A 264 -36.66 33.98 -5.30
N VAL A 265 -36.75 32.65 -5.26
CA VAL A 265 -37.88 31.94 -4.64
C VAL A 265 -37.97 32.27 -3.15
N GLY A 266 -36.84 32.43 -2.47
CA GLY A 266 -36.75 32.82 -1.05
C GLY A 266 -37.26 34.22 -0.78
N ALA A 267 -36.94 35.20 -1.62
CA ALA A 267 -37.51 36.54 -1.51
C ALA A 267 -39.04 36.53 -1.67
N VAL A 268 -39.55 35.76 -2.64
CA VAL A 268 -40.99 35.58 -2.86
C VAL A 268 -41.66 34.87 -1.66
N ALA A 269 -41.03 33.82 -1.14
CA ALA A 269 -41.50 33.09 0.04
C ALA A 269 -41.54 33.98 1.29
N PHE A 270 -40.54 34.84 1.47
CA PHE A 270 -40.47 35.75 2.61
C PHE A 270 -41.60 36.78 2.60
N VAL A 271 -41.84 37.42 1.45
CA VAL A 271 -42.91 38.45 1.31
C VAL A 271 -44.30 37.82 1.38
N SER A 272 -44.52 36.68 0.71
CA SER A 272 -45.82 36.00 0.73
C SER A 272 -46.10 35.34 2.08
N GLY A 273 -45.08 34.72 2.69
CA GLY A 273 -45.17 34.04 3.98
C GLY A 273 -45.42 34.99 5.14
N SER A 274 -44.76 36.14 5.20
CA SER A 274 -45.02 37.15 6.24
C SER A 274 -46.49 37.63 6.22
N ARG A 275 -47.09 37.78 5.04
CA ARG A 275 -48.51 38.13 4.89
C ARG A 275 -49.45 36.97 5.22
N ALA A 276 -49.15 35.76 4.76
CA ALA A 276 -49.96 34.57 5.05
C ALA A 276 -49.96 34.21 6.54
N LEU A 277 -48.78 34.22 7.18
CA LEU A 277 -48.65 33.94 8.61
C LEU A 277 -49.23 35.07 9.48
N GLY A 278 -49.14 36.33 9.05
CA GLY A 278 -49.79 37.46 9.71
C GLY A 278 -51.32 37.34 9.73
N GLU A 279 -51.90 36.83 8.65
CA GLU A 279 -53.33 36.52 8.55
C GLU A 279 -53.73 35.39 9.53
N VAL A 280 -52.95 34.32 9.59
CA VAL A 280 -53.13 33.23 10.56
C VAL A 280 -53.02 33.74 12.00
N GLN A 281 -52.09 34.65 12.29
CA GLN A 281 -51.97 35.30 13.59
C GLN A 281 -53.21 36.16 13.91
N GLY A 282 -53.72 36.92 12.93
CA GLY A 282 -54.94 37.72 13.07
C GLY A 282 -56.15 36.86 13.46
N ARG A 283 -56.31 35.67 12.88
CA ARG A 283 -57.36 34.71 13.28
C ARG A 283 -57.23 34.23 14.70
N ARG A 284 -55.99 33.96 15.12
CA ARG A 284 -55.70 33.51 16.49
C ARG A 284 -56.03 34.58 17.51
N LEU A 285 -55.77 35.85 17.19
CA LEU A 285 -56.12 37.00 18.01
C LEU A 285 -57.63 37.28 18.02
N ALA A 286 -58.32 37.04 16.91
CA ALA A 286 -59.78 37.12 16.79
C ALA A 286 -60.54 35.97 17.49
N GLY A 287 -59.84 35.07 18.20
CA GLY A 287 -60.46 33.96 18.93
C GLY A 287 -60.88 32.78 18.05
N LEU A 288 -60.57 32.78 16.75
CA LEU A 288 -60.91 31.71 15.79
C LEU A 288 -59.91 30.54 15.87
N ARG A 289 -59.62 30.07 17.08
CA ARG A 289 -58.79 28.89 17.33
C ARG A 289 -59.67 27.65 17.41
N GLY A 290 -59.93 27.02 16.26
CA GLY A 290 -60.23 25.58 16.19
C GLY A 290 -61.57 25.06 16.70
N TYR A 291 -62.43 25.86 17.34
CA TYR A 291 -63.78 25.44 17.70
C TYR A 291 -64.78 26.56 17.44
N THR A 292 -65.70 26.34 16.52
CA THR A 292 -66.93 27.13 16.41
C THR A 292 -67.77 26.88 17.65
N ILE A 293 -67.53 27.62 18.75
CA ILE A 293 -68.62 27.87 19.69
C ILE A 293 -69.53 28.86 18.98
N THR A 294 -70.73 28.37 18.66
CA THR A 294 -71.88 29.18 18.29
C THR A 294 -71.91 30.46 19.10
N ALA A 295 -71.81 31.60 18.41
CA ALA A 295 -71.99 32.91 18.99
C ALA A 295 -73.44 33.04 19.49
N ASN A 296 -73.69 32.67 20.74
CA ASN A 296 -74.89 32.97 21.52
C ASN A 296 -74.53 32.91 23.01
N ALA A 297 -73.60 33.77 23.43
CA ALA A 297 -73.34 34.05 24.84
C ALA A 297 -72.68 35.43 24.96
N LYS A 298 -73.41 36.48 24.57
CA LYS A 298 -73.07 37.86 24.90
C LYS A 298 -74.22 38.44 25.73
N ALA A 299 -74.40 37.88 26.91
CA ALA A 299 -75.09 38.50 28.02
C ALA A 299 -74.47 37.94 29.30
N ASP A 300 -74.30 38.81 30.29
CA ASP A 300 -73.85 38.52 31.65
C ASP A 300 -72.37 38.14 31.84
N LEU A 301 -71.57 39.16 32.17
CA LEU A 301 -71.18 39.38 33.57
C LEU A 301 -70.38 40.68 33.72
N ARG A 302 -71.03 41.67 34.32
CA ARG A 302 -70.41 42.80 35.02
C ARG A 302 -69.56 42.24 36.16
N VAL A 303 -68.30 42.67 36.27
CA VAL A 303 -67.57 42.66 37.54
C VAL A 303 -66.80 43.99 37.67
N SER A 304 -67.04 44.68 38.77
CA SER A 304 -66.23 45.78 39.29
C SER A 304 -65.88 45.47 40.76
N PRO A 305 -64.81 46.08 41.31
CA PRO A 305 -63.76 45.38 42.07
C PRO A 305 -63.64 45.87 43.52
N GLN A 306 -62.88 45.15 44.37
CA GLN A 306 -62.14 45.63 45.57
C GLN A 306 -61.57 44.40 46.34
N SER A 307 -60.26 44.18 46.48
CA SER A 307 -59.20 44.81 47.31
C SER A 307 -58.93 44.08 48.65
N PRO A 308 -57.69 44.15 49.21
CA PRO A 308 -57.12 43.09 50.05
C PRO A 308 -56.81 43.48 51.52
N LEU A 309 -56.22 42.51 52.26
CA LEU A 309 -55.49 42.57 53.55
C LEU A 309 -56.31 42.50 54.85
N GLN A 310 -55.90 41.59 55.77
CA GLN A 310 -55.21 41.93 57.04
C GLN A 310 -55.36 40.83 58.12
N ASN A 311 -54.23 40.55 58.80
CA ASN A 311 -54.03 40.01 60.16
C ASN A 311 -54.40 38.55 60.47
N ARG A 312 -53.53 37.65 60.99
CA ARG A 312 -52.49 37.65 62.07
C ARG A 312 -53.07 37.18 63.42
N GLN A 313 -52.31 36.26 64.05
CA GLN A 313 -52.31 35.83 65.47
C GLN A 313 -53.32 34.70 65.81
N SER A 314 -53.03 33.68 66.63
CA SER A 314 -51.88 33.34 67.48
C SER A 314 -52.14 32.00 68.22
N PHE A 315 -51.06 31.25 68.52
CA PHE A 315 -50.85 30.37 69.70
C PHE A 315 -51.82 29.16 69.91
N LYS A 316 -51.39 27.93 70.21
CA LYS A 316 -50.68 27.52 71.44
C LYS A 316 -50.28 26.02 71.40
N THR A 317 -49.04 25.76 71.85
CA THR A 317 -48.56 24.65 72.73
C THR A 317 -48.83 23.17 72.44
N SER A 318 -47.71 22.46 72.19
CA SER A 318 -47.27 21.09 72.57
C SER A 318 -47.83 20.56 73.92
N PRO A 319 -47.76 19.24 74.27
CA PRO A 319 -46.63 18.32 74.00
C PRO A 319 -46.91 16.82 73.75
N ILE A 320 -45.79 16.13 73.48
CA ILE A 320 -45.49 14.71 73.16
C ILE A 320 -45.64 13.82 74.42
N PRO A 321 -45.97 12.51 74.31
CA PRO A 321 -44.94 11.45 74.38
C PRO A 321 -45.18 10.29 73.38
N THR A 322 -44.23 9.87 72.54
CA THR A 322 -43.23 8.79 72.69
C THR A 322 -43.72 7.36 72.97
N PHE A 323 -43.24 6.47 72.09
CA PHE A 323 -42.75 5.09 72.26
C PHE A 323 -43.60 3.86 71.86
N SER A 324 -42.86 2.94 71.21
CA SER A 324 -43.06 1.48 71.04
C SER A 324 -43.85 1.07 69.79
N ASN A 325 -43.22 0.71 68.68
CA ASN A 325 -42.44 -0.52 68.37
C ASN A 325 -43.25 -1.81 68.50
N GLU A 326 -43.82 -2.28 67.38
CA GLU A 326 -44.01 -3.71 67.11
C GLU A 326 -44.30 -3.95 65.63
N ASN A 327 -43.60 -4.91 65.05
CA ASN A 327 -43.89 -5.54 63.76
C ASN A 327 -44.05 -7.03 64.06
N PRO A 328 -45.05 -7.73 63.49
CA PRO A 328 -44.64 -8.78 62.55
C PRO A 328 -45.60 -9.00 61.36
N LYS A 329 -44.96 -9.28 60.21
CA LYS A 329 -45.30 -10.26 59.15
C LYS A 329 -46.79 -10.53 58.84
N GLN A 330 -47.20 -10.24 57.59
CA GLN A 330 -47.79 -11.24 56.67
C GLN A 330 -48.00 -10.73 55.23
N ASN A 331 -47.40 -11.46 54.30
CA ASN A 331 -47.92 -11.98 53.01
C ASN A 331 -48.68 -11.11 51.98
N THR A 332 -48.03 -11.06 50.80
CA THR A 332 -48.51 -11.41 49.44
C THR A 332 -49.38 -10.47 48.60
N MET A 333 -48.93 -10.36 47.33
CA MET A 333 -49.54 -9.79 46.11
C MET A 333 -49.71 -8.26 46.12
N GLY A 334 -49.35 -7.49 45.10
CA GLY A 334 -48.98 -7.73 43.72
C GLY A 334 -49.35 -6.45 42.95
N SER A 335 -48.57 -6.12 41.91
CA SER A 335 -48.80 -5.09 40.87
C SER A 335 -47.76 -3.96 40.81
N ALA A 336 -46.85 -4.21 39.88
CA ALA A 336 -46.29 -3.28 38.90
C ALA A 336 -46.90 -1.86 38.86
N ALA A 337 -46.06 -0.85 39.03
CA ALA A 337 -45.89 0.25 38.06
C ALA A 337 -44.79 1.24 38.50
N SER A 338 -43.94 1.59 37.53
CA SER A 338 -43.26 2.88 37.37
C SER A 338 -42.15 3.32 38.34
N LYS A 339 -40.90 3.29 37.84
CA LYS A 339 -39.90 4.38 37.90
C LYS A 339 -38.59 3.93 37.21
N PRO A 340 -38.12 4.61 36.15
CA PRO A 340 -36.70 4.64 35.83
C PRO A 340 -36.16 6.06 36.04
N ALA A 341 -35.49 6.29 37.16
CA ALA A 341 -34.64 7.47 37.36
C ALA A 341 -33.63 7.20 38.49
N LYS A 342 -32.52 6.51 38.15
CA LYS A 342 -31.17 6.60 38.77
C LYS A 342 -30.38 5.31 38.56
N SER A 343 -29.69 5.19 37.43
CA SER A 343 -28.50 4.33 37.30
C SER A 343 -27.75 4.64 36.00
N ALA A 344 -27.15 5.83 35.91
CA ALA A 344 -26.20 6.18 34.85
C ALA A 344 -25.09 7.06 35.43
N ALA A 345 -24.42 6.54 36.46
CA ALA A 345 -23.17 7.09 36.98
C ALA A 345 -22.38 5.92 37.57
N GLY A 346 -21.67 5.18 36.71
CA GLY A 346 -20.91 4.00 37.15
C GLY A 346 -20.35 3.06 36.08
N ALA A 347 -20.38 3.43 34.79
CA ALA A 347 -19.93 2.53 33.71
C ALA A 347 -19.00 3.21 32.68
N ALA A 348 -18.08 4.06 33.16
CA ALA A 348 -17.07 4.70 32.31
C ALA A 348 -15.63 4.47 32.82
N VAL A 349 -15.31 3.26 33.29
CA VAL A 349 -13.92 2.83 33.51
C VAL A 349 -13.80 1.34 33.17
N ARG A 350 -13.43 1.06 31.91
CA ARG A 350 -12.72 -0.14 31.39
C ARG A 350 -13.04 -0.29 29.90
N ARG A 351 -12.16 0.21 29.03
CA ARG A 351 -12.12 -0.20 27.62
C ARG A 351 -10.87 -1.06 27.43
N GLN A 352 -11.05 -2.37 27.56
CA GLN A 352 -10.14 -3.38 27.02
C GLN A 352 -10.49 -3.58 25.54
N TYR A 353 -9.46 -3.60 24.67
CA TYR A 353 -9.61 -3.94 23.25
C TYR A 353 -9.81 -5.46 23.08
N PRO A 354 -10.79 -5.92 22.28
CA PRO A 354 -10.90 -7.34 21.93
C PRO A 354 -9.79 -7.77 20.97
N LYS A 355 -9.08 -8.86 21.31
CA LYS A 355 -8.13 -9.54 20.42
C LYS A 355 -8.89 -10.48 19.47
N GLN A 356 -8.56 -10.40 18.18
CA GLN A 356 -9.16 -11.23 17.14
C GLN A 356 -8.38 -12.57 17.00
N PRO A 357 -9.04 -13.73 16.89
CA PRO A 357 -8.36 -15.02 16.67
C PRO A 357 -7.84 -15.17 15.23
N ALA A 358 -6.69 -15.84 15.07
CA ALA A 358 -6.06 -16.11 13.79
C ALA A 358 -6.81 -17.16 12.95
N VAL A 359 -6.82 -16.98 11.62
CA VAL A 359 -7.43 -17.89 10.63
C VAL A 359 -6.34 -18.83 10.06
N PRO A 360 -6.59 -20.15 9.91
CA PRO A 360 -5.62 -21.10 9.35
C PRO A 360 -5.53 -21.02 7.80
N PRO A 361 -4.40 -21.46 7.18
CA PRO A 361 -4.17 -21.32 5.75
C PRO A 361 -4.94 -22.36 4.93
N ARG A 362 -5.56 -21.92 3.82
CA ARG A 362 -6.28 -22.77 2.86
C ARG A 362 -5.43 -22.99 1.61
N VAL A 363 -5.32 -24.27 1.24
CA VAL A 363 -4.65 -24.84 0.05
C VAL A 363 -5.30 -24.32 -1.25
N PRO A 364 -4.52 -23.98 -2.30
CA PRO A 364 -5.07 -23.68 -3.63
C PRO A 364 -5.34 -24.97 -4.43
N PRO A 365 -6.49 -25.12 -5.10
CA PRO A 365 -6.71 -26.18 -6.08
C PRO A 365 -6.25 -25.79 -7.49
N SER A 366 -6.07 -26.85 -8.28
CA SER A 366 -5.37 -26.99 -9.57
C SER A 366 -5.93 -26.21 -10.76
N ALA A 367 -5.03 -25.95 -11.72
CA ALA A 367 -5.27 -25.32 -13.02
C ALA A 367 -6.10 -26.18 -14.00
N PRO A 368 -6.83 -25.55 -14.93
CA PRO A 368 -7.17 -26.13 -16.23
C PRO A 368 -6.38 -25.52 -17.39
N GLN A 369 -6.00 -26.39 -18.33
CA GLN A 369 -5.26 -26.15 -19.58
C GLN A 369 -6.18 -25.68 -20.76
N PRO A 370 -5.62 -25.31 -21.94
CA PRO A 370 -6.13 -24.24 -22.81
C PRO A 370 -7.00 -24.73 -23.98
N SER A 371 -7.83 -23.81 -24.52
CA SER A 371 -8.56 -23.99 -25.78
C SER A 371 -8.04 -23.02 -26.86
N GLN A 372 -7.84 -23.58 -28.04
CA GLN A 372 -7.29 -23.00 -29.27
C GLN A 372 -8.26 -22.03 -29.98
N THR A 373 -7.73 -21.41 -31.06
CA THR A 373 -8.31 -20.63 -32.18
C THR A 373 -8.07 -19.11 -32.08
N GLN A 374 -7.61 -18.38 -33.10
CA GLN A 374 -7.43 -18.63 -34.54
C GLN A 374 -6.36 -17.67 -35.09
N GLN A 375 -5.65 -18.12 -36.13
CA GLN A 375 -4.69 -17.36 -36.93
C GLN A 375 -5.36 -16.24 -37.74
N ARG A 376 -4.70 -15.08 -37.83
CA ARG A 376 -4.73 -14.25 -39.05
C ARG A 376 -3.35 -13.62 -39.27
N ALA A 377 -2.77 -13.94 -40.43
CA ALA A 377 -1.49 -13.45 -40.93
C ALA A 377 -1.70 -12.12 -41.73
N PRO A 378 -0.65 -11.44 -42.22
CA PRO A 378 -0.42 -10.01 -41.96
C PRO A 378 -0.70 -9.11 -43.18
N LEU A 379 -1.05 -7.84 -42.92
CA LEU A 379 -1.05 -6.79 -43.95
C LEU A 379 0.26 -6.01 -43.88
N ALA A 380 0.94 -5.95 -45.03
CA ALA A 380 2.23 -5.30 -45.23
C ALA A 380 2.11 -3.75 -45.24
N PRO A 381 3.22 -3.02 -45.04
CA PRO A 381 3.22 -1.61 -44.66
C PRO A 381 3.19 -0.65 -45.85
N ALA A 382 2.48 0.47 -45.69
CA ALA A 382 2.54 1.60 -46.62
C ALA A 382 3.79 2.46 -46.36
N SER A 383 4.47 2.73 -47.46
CA SER A 383 5.74 3.43 -47.71
C SER A 383 5.90 4.82 -47.08
N ALA A 384 7.05 5.05 -46.43
CA ALA A 384 7.66 6.36 -46.23
C ALA A 384 8.63 6.68 -47.40
N PRO A 385 8.85 7.95 -47.77
CA PRO A 385 9.85 8.31 -48.77
C PRO A 385 11.28 8.35 -48.19
N SER A 386 12.23 7.81 -48.95
CA SER A 386 13.66 7.73 -48.66
C SER A 386 14.39 9.06 -48.88
N GLN A 387 15.31 9.42 -47.98
CA GLN A 387 16.49 10.24 -48.30
C GLN A 387 17.76 9.67 -47.62
N ALA A 388 18.88 9.94 -48.29
CA ALA A 388 20.18 9.25 -48.36
C ALA A 388 21.13 9.47 -47.14
N PRO A 389 22.28 8.75 -47.07
CA PRO A 389 22.99 8.42 -45.84
C PRO A 389 23.99 9.48 -45.36
N GLY A 390 24.04 9.70 -44.04
CA GLY A 390 25.02 10.54 -43.33
C GLY A 390 25.84 9.74 -42.32
N PRO A 391 26.97 10.29 -41.83
CA PRO A 391 28.16 9.55 -41.41
C PRO A 391 28.01 8.79 -40.10
N VAL A 392 28.78 7.71 -39.99
CA VAL A 392 29.00 6.93 -38.77
C VAL A 392 29.62 7.86 -37.70
N SER A 393 28.81 8.33 -36.75
CA SER A 393 29.31 9.00 -35.56
C SER A 393 29.38 7.98 -34.43
N GLN A 394 30.60 7.70 -33.98
CA GLN A 394 30.86 6.91 -32.78
C GLN A 394 30.12 7.56 -31.60
N GLY A 395 29.20 6.82 -30.97
CA GLY A 395 28.57 7.28 -29.74
C GLY A 395 29.61 7.49 -28.62
N PRO A 396 29.37 8.40 -27.67
CA PRO A 396 30.36 8.74 -26.65
C PRO A 396 30.71 7.51 -25.80
N GLN A 397 32.01 7.26 -25.64
CA GLN A 397 32.53 6.21 -24.77
C GLN A 397 32.32 6.63 -23.31
N TYR A 398 31.44 5.89 -22.63
CA TYR A 398 31.06 6.14 -21.24
C TYR A 398 32.16 5.66 -20.30
N HIS A 399 32.79 6.57 -19.56
CA HIS A 399 33.84 6.26 -18.58
C HIS A 399 33.43 6.67 -17.17
N SER A 400 32.29 6.20 -16.66
CA SER A 400 31.98 6.34 -15.24
C SER A 400 31.79 4.97 -14.59
N LYS A 401 32.60 4.72 -13.55
CA LYS A 401 32.56 3.51 -12.69
C LYS A 401 31.77 3.76 -11.40
N GLU A 402 30.87 4.74 -11.39
CA GLU A 402 30.22 5.22 -10.17
C GLU A 402 28.89 4.50 -9.92
N GLN A 403 28.66 4.07 -8.68
CA GLN A 403 27.43 3.37 -8.28
C GLN A 403 26.27 4.36 -8.09
N PRO A 404 25.02 3.93 -8.36
CA PRO A 404 23.85 4.78 -8.18
C PRO A 404 23.74 5.25 -6.73
N SER A 405 23.75 6.56 -6.53
CA SER A 405 23.63 7.20 -5.23
C SER A 405 22.49 8.22 -5.22
N ASN A 406 21.87 8.40 -4.05
CA ASN A 406 20.79 9.39 -3.85
C ASN A 406 21.32 10.80 -3.55
N THR A 407 22.64 10.99 -3.63
CA THR A 407 23.35 12.22 -3.28
C THR A 407 24.16 12.67 -4.48
N ARG A 408 24.02 13.94 -4.89
CA ARG A 408 24.78 14.48 -6.01
C ARG A 408 26.27 14.53 -5.67
N SER A 409 27.08 13.69 -6.31
CA SER A 409 28.53 13.72 -6.25
C SER A 409 29.12 14.69 -7.29
N ASN A 410 30.32 15.22 -7.03
CA ASN A 410 30.97 16.20 -7.92
C ASN A 410 31.18 15.68 -9.35
N ALA A 411 31.32 14.37 -9.54
CA ALA A 411 31.43 13.75 -10.86
C ALA A 411 30.13 13.90 -11.68
N ILE A 412 28.97 13.83 -11.04
CA ILE A 412 27.66 14.06 -11.68
C ILE A 412 27.52 15.52 -12.13
N ASP A 413 28.07 16.46 -11.36
CA ASP A 413 28.10 17.89 -11.71
C ASP A 413 29.08 18.21 -12.85
N LEU A 414 30.15 17.43 -12.99
CA LEU A 414 31.10 17.52 -14.10
C LEU A 414 30.47 16.98 -15.40
N ASP A 415 29.82 15.81 -15.36
CA ASP A 415 29.12 15.24 -16.53
C ASP A 415 27.95 16.12 -16.98
N GLY A 416 27.22 16.73 -16.05
CA GLY A 416 26.13 17.66 -16.37
C GLY A 416 26.57 18.95 -17.07
N ARG A 417 27.88 19.26 -17.06
CA ARG A 417 28.48 20.40 -17.75
C ARG A 417 29.12 20.03 -19.09
N ASP A 418 29.12 18.76 -19.45
CA ASP A 418 29.69 18.30 -20.72
C ASP A 418 28.82 18.80 -21.90
N PRO A 419 29.40 19.56 -22.86
CA PRO A 419 28.68 20.00 -24.06
C PRO A 419 28.15 18.84 -24.92
N ASP A 420 28.82 17.68 -24.92
CA ASP A 420 28.41 16.51 -25.71
C ASP A 420 27.21 15.80 -25.07
N PHE A 421 27.16 15.74 -23.74
CA PHE A 421 25.99 15.30 -23.00
C PHE A 421 24.79 16.23 -23.24
N ALA A 422 25.02 17.54 -23.23
CA ALA A 422 23.99 18.52 -23.55
C ALA A 422 23.48 18.41 -25.00
N ALA A 423 24.36 18.08 -25.96
CA ALA A 423 23.98 17.82 -27.34
C ALA A 423 23.12 16.55 -27.50
N SER A 424 23.44 15.49 -26.74
CA SER A 424 22.66 14.25 -26.69
C SER A 424 21.24 14.47 -26.12
N LEU A 425 21.12 15.25 -25.04
CA LEU A 425 19.81 15.59 -24.46
C LEU A 425 18.94 16.41 -25.42
N ARG A 426 19.56 17.26 -26.25
CA ARG A 426 18.85 18.00 -27.31
C ARG A 426 18.37 17.09 -28.44
N HIS A 427 19.08 16.00 -28.71
CA HIS A 427 18.70 15.00 -29.71
C HIS A 427 17.51 14.13 -29.25
N ILE A 428 17.42 13.81 -27.94
CA ILE A 428 16.34 12.99 -27.39
C ILE A 428 15.00 13.75 -27.32
N GLY A 429 15.04 15.09 -27.28
CA GLY A 429 13.85 15.95 -27.25
C GLY A 429 13.06 15.85 -25.93
N PRO A 430 12.14 16.79 -25.66
CA PRO A 430 11.29 16.72 -24.48
C PRO A 430 10.29 15.55 -24.61
N VAL A 431 10.35 14.59 -23.69
CA VAL A 431 9.39 13.49 -23.58
C VAL A 431 8.01 14.08 -23.29
N ASN A 432 7.05 13.84 -24.19
CA ASN A 432 5.67 14.29 -24.04
C ASN A 432 4.95 13.38 -23.02
N PRO A 433 4.60 13.85 -21.81
CA PRO A 433 3.91 13.01 -20.85
C PRO A 433 2.46 12.82 -21.32
N PHE A 434 2.10 11.58 -21.66
CA PHE A 434 0.70 11.20 -21.83
C PHE A 434 -0.06 11.48 -20.51
N PRO A 435 -1.26 12.08 -20.53
CA PRO A 435 -1.96 12.47 -19.32
C PRO A 435 -2.64 11.24 -18.72
N THR A 436 -1.88 10.44 -17.97
CA THR A 436 -2.46 9.50 -17.00
C THR A 436 -1.99 9.96 -15.63
N LEU A 437 -2.96 10.41 -14.83
CA LEU A 437 -2.78 10.89 -13.47
C LEU A 437 -2.10 9.81 -12.62
N SER A 438 -0.77 9.91 -12.51
CA SER A 438 0.05 9.12 -11.60
C SER A 438 0.41 10.01 -10.41
N ASN A 439 -0.15 9.71 -9.24
CA ASN A 439 0.12 10.45 -8.00
C ASN A 439 1.55 10.29 -7.46
N SER A 440 2.46 9.68 -8.22
CA SER A 440 3.87 9.48 -7.88
C SER A 440 4.84 10.30 -8.75
N SER A 441 4.34 11.12 -9.68
CA SER A 441 5.20 11.93 -10.56
C SER A 441 5.46 13.31 -9.96
N THR A 442 6.36 13.40 -8.98
CA THR A 442 6.92 14.71 -8.60
C THR A 442 7.99 15.10 -9.61
N VAL A 443 7.61 15.88 -10.64
CA VAL A 443 8.57 16.64 -11.45
C VAL A 443 9.22 17.67 -10.52
N ASN A 444 10.46 17.40 -10.10
CA ASN A 444 11.28 18.36 -9.38
C ASN A 444 11.75 19.43 -10.37
N ARG A 445 10.99 20.52 -10.49
CA ARG A 445 11.47 21.71 -11.20
C ARG A 445 12.66 22.26 -10.43
N GLY A 446 13.83 22.20 -11.06
CA GLY A 446 15.08 22.71 -10.53
C GLY A 446 14.94 24.13 -9.98
N SER A 447 15.67 24.40 -8.91
CA SER A 447 15.65 25.66 -8.17
C SER A 447 15.99 26.84 -9.10
N MET A 448 14.97 27.58 -9.52
CA MET A 448 15.17 28.99 -9.77
C MET A 448 15.25 29.66 -8.40
N GLN A 449 16.39 30.28 -8.09
CA GLN A 449 16.54 31.13 -6.92
C GLN A 449 15.59 32.33 -7.07
N THR A 450 14.39 32.21 -6.53
CA THR A 450 13.48 33.33 -6.32
C THR A 450 13.82 33.99 -4.99
N VAL A 451 13.87 35.32 -4.98
CA VAL A 451 14.11 36.19 -3.80
C VAL A 451 12.98 36.11 -2.75
N PHE A 452 12.06 35.16 -2.87
CA PHE A 452 10.96 34.89 -1.94
C PHE A 452 11.12 33.50 -1.30
N PRO A 453 10.80 33.32 -0.01
CA PRO A 453 11.12 32.10 0.72
C PRO A 453 10.47 30.88 0.08
N THR A 454 11.24 29.79 -0.01
CA THR A 454 10.84 28.49 -0.51
C THR A 454 9.57 28.02 0.19
N GLY A 455 8.50 27.86 -0.58
CA GLY A 455 7.20 27.43 -0.06
C GLY A 455 7.29 26.02 0.53
N LEU A 456 7.45 25.94 1.85
CA LEU A 456 7.15 24.73 2.59
C LEU A 456 5.68 24.36 2.31
N ASN A 457 5.44 23.08 2.00
CA ASN A 457 4.10 22.54 1.80
C ASN A 457 3.16 23.07 2.90
N PRO A 458 2.02 23.73 2.56
CA PRO A 458 1.15 24.35 3.55
C PRO A 458 0.62 23.33 4.57
N ALA A 459 0.47 22.06 4.18
CA ALA A 459 0.12 21.00 5.10
C ALA A 459 1.24 20.73 6.12
N LEU A 460 2.51 20.73 5.70
CA LEU A 460 3.65 20.58 6.60
C LEU A 460 3.83 21.80 7.51
N LEU A 461 3.59 23.01 7.02
CA LEU A 461 3.57 24.21 7.87
C LEU A 461 2.47 24.15 8.92
N ALA A 462 1.25 23.78 8.54
CA ALA A 462 0.14 23.65 9.49
C ALA A 462 0.40 22.55 10.53
N VAL A 463 0.93 21.39 10.11
CA VAL A 463 1.24 20.28 11.02
C VAL A 463 2.39 20.65 11.96
N THR A 464 3.47 21.23 11.46
CA THR A 464 4.61 21.64 12.30
C THR A 464 4.26 22.81 13.24
N ALA A 465 3.41 23.74 12.79
CA ALA A 465 2.86 24.79 13.65
C ALA A 465 1.98 24.18 14.77
N ARG A 466 1.11 23.23 14.43
CA ARG A 466 0.25 22.55 15.41
C ARG A 466 1.07 21.79 16.45
N THR A 467 2.09 21.04 16.04
CA THR A 467 2.93 20.29 16.99
C THR A 467 3.74 21.23 17.87
N ARG A 468 4.28 22.33 17.31
CA ARG A 468 5.02 23.34 18.06
C ARG A 468 4.13 24.04 19.10
N ILE A 469 2.92 24.46 18.72
CA ILE A 469 1.97 25.11 19.63
C ILE A 469 1.52 24.13 20.72
N GLY A 470 1.23 22.88 20.36
CA GLY A 470 0.85 21.85 21.34
C GLY A 470 1.94 21.58 22.36
N LYS A 471 3.20 21.49 21.94
CA LYS A 471 4.35 21.29 22.84
C LYS A 471 4.52 22.49 23.79
N ALA A 472 4.48 23.72 23.26
CA ALA A 472 4.58 24.92 24.09
C ALA A 472 3.44 25.06 25.11
N ALA A 473 2.21 24.65 24.73
CA ALA A 473 1.07 24.67 25.64
C ALA A 473 1.21 23.63 26.75
N GLN A 474 1.75 22.44 26.45
CA GLN A 474 2.01 21.40 27.43
C GLN A 474 3.09 21.82 28.43
N GLU A 475 4.19 22.40 27.95
CA GLU A 475 5.26 22.94 28.80
C GLU A 475 4.75 24.06 29.73
N GLU A 476 3.85 24.91 29.24
CA GLU A 476 3.21 25.93 30.08
C GLU A 476 2.34 25.30 31.17
N LEU A 477 1.52 24.29 30.82
CA LEU A 477 0.67 23.59 31.77
C LEU A 477 1.47 22.92 32.89
N GLU A 478 2.63 22.34 32.56
CA GLU A 478 3.55 21.74 33.54
C GLU A 478 4.24 22.77 34.44
N ALA A 479 4.40 24.01 33.95
CA ALA A 479 4.92 25.11 34.74
C ALA A 479 3.85 25.75 35.66
N VAL A 480 2.56 25.53 35.41
CA VAL A 480 1.47 25.99 36.27
C VAL A 480 1.61 25.33 37.65
N GLY A 481 1.89 26.13 38.68
CA GLY A 481 2.09 25.67 40.06
C GLY A 481 3.53 25.77 40.56
N ARG A 482 4.50 26.10 39.67
CA ARG A 482 5.85 26.51 40.09
C ARG A 482 5.83 27.96 40.55
N GLY A 483 6.66 28.30 41.56
CA GLY A 483 6.75 29.66 42.12
C GLY A 483 7.17 30.72 41.08
N ASP A 484 7.97 30.32 40.09
CA ASP A 484 8.52 31.21 39.05
C ASP A 484 7.62 31.32 37.79
N PHE A 485 6.35 30.96 37.90
CA PHE A 485 5.43 30.94 36.74
C PHE A 485 5.06 32.35 36.30
N ALA A 486 5.53 32.76 35.12
CA ALA A 486 5.33 34.09 34.54
C ALA A 486 3.89 34.40 34.05
N GLY A 487 2.93 33.48 34.25
CA GLY A 487 1.53 33.64 33.82
C GLY A 487 1.18 32.83 32.55
N ARG A 488 -0.12 32.70 32.29
CA ARG A 488 -0.67 31.91 31.17
C ARG A 488 -0.61 32.66 29.84
N GLN A 489 -0.19 32.01 28.78
CA GLN A 489 -0.17 32.56 27.42
C GLN A 489 -1.19 31.88 26.50
N PHE A 490 -1.54 30.62 26.76
CA PHE A 490 -2.57 29.89 26.02
C PHE A 490 -3.90 29.97 26.79
N LEU A 491 -4.85 30.73 26.24
CA LEU A 491 -6.08 31.12 26.91
C LEU A 491 -7.31 30.47 26.27
N ASP A 492 -8.32 30.21 27.09
CA ASP A 492 -9.64 29.77 26.64
C ASP A 492 -10.44 30.97 26.11
N ALA A 493 -11.39 30.71 25.22
CA ALA A 493 -12.27 31.71 24.62
C ALA A 493 -13.03 32.51 25.69
N PHE A 494 -13.42 31.87 26.80
CA PHE A 494 -14.06 32.53 27.92
C PHE A 494 -13.15 33.59 28.56
N THR A 495 -11.89 33.22 28.86
CA THR A 495 -10.91 34.15 29.45
C THR A 495 -10.60 35.31 28.50
N ILE A 496 -10.50 35.05 27.20
CA ILE A 496 -10.31 36.10 26.19
C ILE A 496 -11.52 37.05 26.17
N SER A 497 -12.74 36.52 26.21
CA SER A 497 -13.96 37.34 26.23
C SER A 497 -14.05 38.21 27.49
N GLN A 498 -13.61 37.68 28.64
CA GLN A 498 -13.55 38.41 29.90
C GLN A 498 -12.50 39.52 29.86
N ALA A 499 -11.31 39.22 29.33
CA ALA A 499 -10.23 40.19 29.16
C ALA A 499 -10.65 41.35 28.23
N LEU A 500 -11.35 41.04 27.13
CA LEU A 500 -11.91 42.05 26.22
C LEU A 500 -12.99 42.89 26.90
N THR A 501 -13.83 42.28 27.74
CA THR A 501 -14.87 42.99 28.50
C THR A 501 -14.23 43.97 29.49
N MET A 502 -13.18 43.55 30.20
CA MET A 502 -12.43 44.41 31.13
C MET A 502 -11.70 45.56 30.41
N ARG A 503 -11.18 45.32 29.20
CA ARG A 503 -10.53 46.35 28.38
C ARG A 503 -11.54 47.37 27.84
N ASP A 504 -12.59 46.89 27.18
CA ASP A 504 -13.48 47.75 26.37
C ASP A 504 -14.60 48.39 27.19
N GLN A 505 -15.18 47.68 28.16
CA GLN A 505 -16.27 48.20 28.99
C GLN A 505 -15.77 48.86 30.27
N GLN A 506 -14.76 48.27 30.92
CA GLN A 506 -14.26 48.74 32.22
C GLN A 506 -13.04 49.67 32.09
N LYS A 507 -12.48 49.84 30.89
CA LYS A 507 -11.31 50.70 30.59
C LYS A 507 -10.11 50.44 31.53
N MET A 508 -9.92 49.19 31.94
CA MET A 508 -8.79 48.82 32.79
C MET A 508 -7.48 48.82 31.99
N PRO A 509 -6.34 49.22 32.60
CA PRO A 509 -5.05 49.17 31.92
C PRO A 509 -4.64 47.71 31.65
N LYS A 510 -4.04 47.46 30.48
CA LYS A 510 -3.70 46.11 30.00
C LYS A 510 -2.89 45.27 30.99
N ARG A 511 -1.90 45.88 31.65
CA ARG A 511 -1.07 45.21 32.67
C ARG A 511 -1.85 44.75 33.89
N GLU A 512 -2.89 45.50 34.27
CA GLU A 512 -3.73 45.14 35.41
C GLU A 512 -4.67 43.99 35.06
N ILE A 513 -5.21 43.99 33.83
CA ILE A 513 -5.98 42.85 33.30
C ILE A 513 -5.13 41.58 33.26
N GLU A 514 -3.88 41.68 32.81
CA GLU A 514 -2.96 40.53 32.78
C GLU A 514 -2.68 39.99 34.18
N ARG A 515 -2.49 40.87 35.16
CA ARG A 515 -2.29 40.48 36.57
C ARG A 515 -3.53 39.83 37.18
N LEU A 516 -4.72 40.40 36.93
CA LEU A 516 -5.99 39.89 37.44
C LEU A 516 -6.35 38.51 36.87
N LEU A 517 -6.11 38.30 35.58
CA LEU A 517 -6.41 37.04 34.90
C LEU A 517 -5.24 36.03 34.92
N ARG A 518 -4.15 36.35 35.64
CA ARG A 518 -2.91 35.55 35.71
C ARG A 518 -2.33 35.21 34.34
N MET A 519 -2.40 36.17 33.43
CA MET A 519 -1.84 36.07 32.09
C MET A 519 -0.38 36.48 32.09
N LYS A 520 0.38 35.99 31.11
CA LYS A 520 1.75 36.43 30.88
C LYS A 520 1.78 37.89 30.42
N GLU A 521 2.78 38.65 30.85
CA GLU A 521 2.91 40.05 30.43
C GLU A 521 3.03 40.17 28.90
N GLY A 522 2.26 41.08 28.30
CA GLY A 522 2.23 41.35 26.86
C GLY A 522 1.30 40.46 26.05
N VAL A 523 0.49 39.60 26.67
CA VAL A 523 -0.54 38.81 25.96
C VAL A 523 -1.70 39.72 25.51
N MET A 524 -2.06 40.74 26.28
CA MET A 524 -3.09 41.71 25.91
C MET A 524 -2.66 42.58 24.73
N ASP A 525 -1.36 42.80 24.54
CA ASP A 525 -0.83 43.52 23.38
C ASP A 525 -0.90 42.69 22.09
N ARG A 526 -0.84 41.36 22.19
CA ARG A 526 -1.04 40.45 21.04
C ARG A 526 -2.48 40.42 20.54
N LEU A 527 -3.45 40.75 21.39
CA LEU A 527 -4.87 40.83 21.03
C LEU A 527 -5.22 42.09 20.22
N GLY A 528 -4.22 42.93 19.95
CA GLY A 528 -4.33 44.11 19.10
C GLY A 528 -4.70 45.37 19.87
N LYS A 529 -4.71 46.50 19.14
CA LYS A 529 -5.17 47.80 19.66
C LYS A 529 -6.69 47.75 19.94
N GLU A 530 -7.13 48.65 20.81
CA GLU A 530 -8.56 48.83 21.09
C GLU A 530 -9.34 49.03 19.78
N GLY A 531 -10.47 48.33 19.63
CA GLY A 531 -11.32 48.38 18.43
C GLY A 531 -10.97 47.39 17.31
N VAL A 532 -9.81 46.72 17.33
CA VAL A 532 -9.46 45.71 16.30
C VAL A 532 -10.17 44.37 16.55
N VAL A 533 -10.22 43.96 17.82
CA VAL A 533 -10.92 42.76 18.27
C VAL A 533 -11.87 43.18 19.37
N SER A 534 -13.18 43.07 19.14
CA SER A 534 -14.21 43.35 20.12
C SER A 534 -15.11 42.13 20.31
N ARG A 535 -15.71 42.02 21.50
CA ARG A 535 -16.72 40.99 21.73
C ARG A 535 -18.01 41.41 21.02
N VAL A 536 -18.42 40.65 20.01
CA VAL A 536 -19.75 40.77 19.41
C VAL A 536 -20.76 40.18 20.41
N SER A 537 -21.60 41.01 20.99
CA SER A 537 -22.78 40.55 21.74
C SER A 537 -23.79 40.02 20.74
N VAL A 538 -23.88 38.70 20.60
CA VAL A 538 -25.02 38.02 19.95
C VAL A 538 -26.15 37.91 20.94
#